data_AF-A0A1E4CH42-F1
#
_entry.id   AF-A0A1E4CH42-F1
#
_cell.length_a   1.000
_cell.length_b   1.000
_cell.length_c   1.000
_cell.angle_alpha   90.00
_cell.angle_beta   90.00
_cell.angle_gamma   90.00
#
_symmetry.space_group_name_H-M   'P 1'
#
loop_
_entity.id
_entity.type
_entity.pdbx_description
1 polymer ?
#
loop_
_entity_poly.entity_id
_entity_poly.type
_entity_poly.pdbx_seq_one_letter_code
_entity_poly.pdbx_strand_id
1 'polypeptide(L)'
;MFSRTAELSDQLGWGYVVISDISTIEHRNLRFLSGYRFDRWISATANTRLRDRAGECRTLREWAALLDGVCAEPLGAIYSALWWGLLEVDEDSPLSLSAMAEAV
;
A
#
# COMPACT_ATOMS: atom_id res chain seq x y z
N MET A 1 3.80 -15.15 -23.49
CA MET A 1 4.22 -15.91 -22.30
C MET A 1 3.03 -16.39 -21.45
N PHE A 2 1.89 -15.68 -21.45
CA PHE A 2 0.71 -16.04 -20.64
C PHE A 2 -0.19 -17.16 -21.18
N SER A 3 -0.03 -17.54 -22.46
CA SER A 3 -0.90 -18.53 -23.13
C SER A 3 -0.84 -19.93 -22.49
N ARG A 4 0.36 -20.41 -22.13
CA ARG A 4 0.51 -21.70 -21.42
C ARG A 4 -0.18 -21.71 -20.06
N THR A 5 -0.14 -20.60 -19.33
CA THR A 5 -0.79 -20.49 -18.02
C THR A 5 -2.31 -20.45 -18.17
N ALA A 6 -2.81 -19.79 -19.22
CA ALA A 6 -4.24 -19.78 -19.55
C ALA A 6 -4.75 -21.18 -19.92
N GLU A 7 -4.05 -21.91 -20.79
CA GLU A 7 -4.38 -23.28 -21.17
C GLU A 7 -4.41 -24.24 -19.97
N LEU A 8 -3.44 -24.13 -19.06
CA LEU A 8 -3.41 -24.95 -17.85
C LEU A 8 -4.57 -24.61 -16.91
N SER A 9 -4.89 -23.33 -16.75
CA SER A 9 -5.98 -22.88 -15.87
C SER A 9 -7.34 -23.36 -16.38
N ASP A 10 -7.56 -23.33 -17.70
CA ASP A 10 -8.78 -23.82 -18.34
C ASP A 10 -8.98 -25.34 -18.11
N GLN A 11 -7.91 -26.12 -18.23
CA GLN A 11 -7.93 -27.57 -17.93
C GLN A 11 -8.30 -27.88 -16.47
N LEU A 12 -7.99 -26.96 -15.55
CA LEU A 12 -8.34 -27.07 -14.13
C LEU A 12 -9.72 -26.50 -13.80
N GLY A 13 -10.43 -25.95 -14.79
CA GLY A 13 -11.72 -25.28 -14.61
C GLY A 13 -11.62 -23.94 -13.88
N TRP A 14 -10.45 -23.29 -13.92
CA TRP A 14 -10.20 -22.01 -13.26
C TRP A 14 -10.36 -20.83 -14.22
N GLY A 15 -10.99 -19.77 -13.73
CA GLY A 15 -10.98 -18.49 -14.43
C GLY A 15 -9.57 -17.88 -14.43
N TYR A 16 -9.03 -17.57 -15.60
CA TYR A 16 -7.76 -16.88 -15.74
C TYR A 16 -7.96 -15.52 -16.42
N VAL A 17 -7.46 -14.46 -15.80
CA VAL A 17 -7.45 -13.11 -16.36
C VAL A 17 -6.05 -12.52 -16.26
N VAL A 18 -5.60 -11.84 -17.31
CA VAL A 18 -4.38 -11.04 -17.27
C VAL A 18 -4.80 -9.60 -17.01
N ILE A 19 -4.33 -9.04 -15.91
CA ILE A 19 -4.47 -7.62 -15.60
C ILE A 19 -3.19 -6.94 -16.06
N SER A 20 -3.29 -6.11 -17.10
CA SER A 20 -2.16 -5.35 -17.65
C SER A 20 -2.38 -3.85 -17.67
N ASP A 21 -3.60 -3.40 -17.38
CA ASP A 21 -4.03 -2.02 -17.52
C ASP A 21 -3.89 -1.27 -16.19
N ILE A 22 -2.66 -1.21 -15.68
CA ILE A 22 -2.31 -0.31 -14.58
C ILE A 22 -1.74 0.98 -15.16
N SER A 23 -2.17 2.10 -14.63
CA SER A 23 -1.67 3.42 -14.96
C SER A 23 -0.17 3.55 -14.64
N THR A 24 0.49 4.52 -15.25
CA THR A 24 1.90 4.82 -14.94
C THR A 24 2.09 5.18 -13.45
N ILE A 25 1.07 5.81 -12.85
CA ILE A 25 1.10 6.25 -11.46
C ILE A 25 0.92 5.06 -10.52
N GLU A 26 -0.06 4.18 -10.77
CA GLU A 26 -0.25 2.95 -10.00
C GLU A 26 1.00 2.07 -10.05
N HIS A 27 1.59 1.87 -11.22
CA HIS A 27 2.82 1.10 -11.36
C HIS A 27 3.98 1.72 -10.56
N ARG A 28 4.12 3.05 -10.58
CA ARG A 28 5.11 3.77 -9.78
C ARG A 28 4.86 3.62 -8.29
N ASN A 29 3.61 3.77 -7.85
CA ASN A 29 3.19 3.68 -6.45
C ASN A 29 3.41 2.26 -5.92
N LEU A 30 3.01 1.23 -6.66
CA LEU A 30 3.28 -0.17 -6.31
C LEU A 30 4.77 -0.45 -6.21
N ARG A 31 5.58 0.06 -7.14
CA ARG A 31 7.05 -0.09 -7.09
C ARG A 31 7.63 0.57 -5.85
N PHE A 32 7.15 1.77 -5.51
CA PHE A 32 7.57 2.48 -4.31
C PHE A 32 7.16 1.72 -3.04
N LEU A 33 5.89 1.33 -2.91
CA LEU A 33 5.34 0.61 -1.76
C LEU A 33 5.96 -0.77 -1.57
N SER A 34 6.43 -1.42 -2.64
CA SER A 34 7.12 -2.72 -2.56
C SER A 34 8.35 -2.72 -1.64
N GLY A 35 8.96 -1.55 -1.40
CA GLY A 35 10.05 -1.38 -0.43
C GLY A 35 9.61 -1.53 1.03
N TYR A 36 8.31 -1.36 1.31
CA TYR A 36 7.70 -1.32 2.64
C TYR A 36 6.93 -2.60 3.02
N ARG A 37 7.00 -3.63 2.18
CA ARG A 37 6.31 -4.92 2.37
C ARG A 37 6.80 -5.78 3.53
N PHE A 38 7.91 -5.41 4.17
CA PHE A 38 8.55 -6.21 5.22
C PHE A 38 8.14 -5.76 6.62
N ASP A 39 8.01 -6.71 7.55
CA ASP A 39 7.55 -6.46 8.92
C ASP A 39 8.40 -5.45 9.71
N ARG A 40 9.65 -5.22 9.31
CA ARG A 40 10.53 -4.22 9.96
C ARG A 40 9.96 -2.79 9.95
N TRP A 41 9.06 -2.50 9.01
CA TRP A 41 8.56 -1.15 8.79
C TRP A 41 7.43 -0.76 9.74
N ILE A 42 6.71 -1.73 10.32
CA ILE A 42 5.56 -1.45 11.17
C ILE A 42 5.61 -2.27 12.46
N SER A 43 5.77 -1.59 13.59
CA SER A 43 5.72 -2.24 14.89
C SER A 43 4.28 -2.63 15.25
N ALA A 44 4.13 -3.62 16.14
CA ALA A 44 2.81 -4.02 16.64
C ALA A 44 2.05 -2.83 17.25
N THR A 45 2.72 -1.97 18.01
CA THR A 45 2.13 -0.77 18.61
C THR A 45 1.65 0.23 17.57
N ALA A 46 2.45 0.50 16.53
CA ALA A 46 2.06 1.40 15.44
C ALA A 46 0.87 0.82 14.66
N ASN A 47 0.90 -0.48 14.37
CA ASN A 47 -0.20 -1.18 13.69
C ASN A 47 -1.52 -1.08 14.47
N THR A 48 -1.50 -1.32 15.78
CA THR A 48 -2.68 -1.15 16.64
C THR A 48 -3.21 0.28 16.58
N ARG A 49 -2.33 1.29 16.67
CA ARG A 49 -2.74 2.71 16.62
C ARG A 49 -3.41 3.11 15.31
N LEU A 50 -2.96 2.56 14.19
CA LEU A 50 -3.55 2.76 12.87
C LEU A 50 -4.91 2.05 12.77
N ARG A 51 -5.00 0.79 13.21
CA ARG A 51 -6.24 0.01 13.20
C ARG A 51 -7.36 0.61 14.04
N ASP A 52 -7.02 1.19 15.20
CA ASP A 52 -7.99 1.88 16.06
C ASP A 52 -8.70 3.06 15.35
N ARG A 53 -8.14 3.52 14.23
CA ARG A 53 -8.61 4.66 13.42
C ARG A 53 -8.88 4.25 11.97
N ALA A 54 -9.03 2.95 11.71
CA ALA A 54 -9.32 2.44 10.37
C ALA A 54 -10.60 3.08 9.82
N GLY A 55 -10.55 3.56 8.58
CA GLY A 55 -11.65 4.26 7.92
C GLY A 55 -11.68 5.78 8.13
N GLU A 56 -10.76 6.36 8.90
CA GLU A 56 -10.61 7.81 8.97
C GLU A 56 -9.85 8.35 7.73
N CYS A 57 -10.45 9.31 7.02
CA CYS A 57 -9.76 10.07 5.98
C CYS A 57 -8.81 11.10 6.63
N ARG A 58 -7.51 10.91 6.42
CA ARG A 58 -6.45 11.78 6.94
C ARG A 58 -5.29 11.81 5.98
N THR A 59 -4.68 12.98 5.84
CA THR A 59 -3.43 13.14 5.07
C THR A 59 -2.30 12.28 5.64
N LEU A 60 -1.31 11.95 4.81
CA LEU A 60 -0.11 11.24 5.28
C LEU A 60 0.60 11.99 6.43
N ARG A 61 0.48 13.32 6.48
CA ARG A 61 1.03 14.16 7.56
C ARG A 61 0.36 13.90 8.89
N GLU A 62 -0.97 13.84 8.88
CA GLU A 62 -1.74 13.60 10.09
C GLU A 62 -1.53 12.19 10.61
N TRP A 63 -1.43 11.19 9.71
CA TRP A 63 -1.03 9.84 10.09
C TRP A 63 0.38 9.80 10.70
N ALA A 64 1.35 10.52 10.12
CA ALA A 64 2.72 10.55 10.62
C ALA A 64 2.78 11.18 12.02
N ALA A 65 2.01 12.24 12.26
CA ALA A 65 1.91 12.89 13.56
C ALA A 65 1.34 11.97 14.64
N LEU A 66 0.40 11.07 14.30
CA LEU A 66 -0.15 10.08 15.25
C LEU A 66 0.85 9.02 15.68
N LEU A 67 1.87 8.77 14.85
CA LEU A 67 2.92 7.80 15.10
C LEU A 67 4.20 8.44 15.64
N ASP A 68 4.23 9.76 15.82
CA ASP A 68 5.35 10.47 16.42
C ASP A 68 5.59 9.99 17.86
N GLY A 69 6.83 9.65 18.17
CA GLY A 69 7.20 9.00 19.43
C GLY A 69 6.69 7.57 19.66
N VAL A 70 5.89 7.00 18.74
CA VAL A 70 5.39 5.61 18.82
C VAL A 70 6.36 4.62 18.16
N CYS A 71 7.02 5.04 17.08
CA CYS A 71 7.99 4.23 16.37
C CYS A 71 9.10 5.11 15.77
N ALA A 72 10.24 4.49 15.44
CA ALA A 72 11.40 5.20 14.92
C ALA A 72 11.16 5.78 13.52
N GLU A 73 10.31 5.15 12.71
CA GLU A 73 10.08 5.52 11.31
C GLU A 73 8.58 5.61 10.97
N PRO A 74 7.87 6.67 11.42
CA PRO A 74 6.43 6.86 11.20
C PRO A 74 5.98 6.72 9.74
N LEU A 75 6.73 7.33 8.81
CA LEU A 75 6.41 7.24 7.37
C LEU A 75 6.57 5.82 6.84
N GLY A 76 7.60 5.09 7.28
CA GLY A 76 7.79 3.69 6.91
C GLY A 76 6.62 2.82 7.36
N ALA A 77 6.13 3.05 8.58
CA ALA A 77 4.96 2.36 9.11
C ALA A 77 3.69 2.66 8.31
N ILE A 78 3.49 3.91 7.88
CA ILE A 78 2.34 4.31 7.05
C ILE A 78 2.40 3.67 5.68
N TYR A 79 3.55 3.71 4.99
CA TYR A 79 3.67 3.05 3.69
C TYR A 79 3.54 1.53 3.78
N SER A 80 3.97 0.93 4.88
CA SER A 80 3.72 -0.50 5.14
C SER A 80 2.23 -0.76 5.34
N ALA A 81 1.52 0.09 6.09
CA ALA A 81 0.08 0.00 6.25
C ALA A 81 -0.68 0.14 4.92
N LEU A 82 -0.26 1.06 4.05
CA LEU A 82 -0.80 1.20 2.69
C LEU A 82 -0.55 -0.05 1.84
N TRP A 83 0.66 -0.62 1.87
CA TRP A 83 0.98 -1.85 1.16
C TRP A 83 0.06 -3.02 1.56
N TRP A 84 -0.29 -3.10 2.85
CA TRP A 84 -1.17 -4.15 3.37
C TRP A 84 -2.66 -3.79 3.32
N GLY A 85 -3.04 -2.65 2.74
CA GLY A 85 -4.44 -2.21 2.61
C GLY A 85 -5.10 -1.84 3.94
N LEU A 86 -4.31 -1.47 4.96
CA LEU A 86 -4.83 -0.98 6.24
C LEU A 86 -5.24 0.50 6.18
N LEU A 87 -4.67 1.23 5.24
CA LEU A 87 -4.98 2.63 4.94
C LEU A 87 -5.28 2.74 3.44
N GLU A 88 -6.05 3.75 3.07
CA GLU A 88 -6.34 4.12 1.69
C GLU A 88 -5.75 5.50 1.39
N VAL A 89 -5.39 5.73 0.14
CA VAL A 89 -4.86 6.99 -0.37
C VAL A 89 -5.45 7.24 -1.75
N ASP A 90 -5.38 8.50 -2.20
CA ASP A 90 -5.59 8.81 -3.60
C ASP A 90 -4.54 8.12 -4.48
N GLU A 91 -4.99 7.19 -5.31
CA GLU A 91 -4.14 6.40 -6.22
C GLU A 91 -3.73 7.19 -7.48
N ASP A 92 -4.44 8.29 -7.78
CA ASP A 92 -4.12 9.18 -8.91
C ASP A 92 -2.94 10.10 -8.59
N SER A 93 -2.51 10.15 -7.33
CA SER A 93 -1.40 10.97 -6.86
C SER A 93 -0.14 10.13 -6.64
N PRO A 94 1.03 10.56 -7.16
CA PRO A 94 2.27 9.82 -6.97
C PRO A 94 2.77 9.88 -5.53
N LEU A 95 2.91 8.72 -4.90
CA LEU A 95 3.55 8.57 -3.60
C LEU A 95 5.05 8.89 -3.71
N SER A 96 5.56 9.63 -2.73
CA SER A 96 7.00 9.81 -2.54
C SER A 96 7.32 10.23 -1.11
N LEU A 97 8.60 10.16 -0.74
CA LEU A 97 9.08 10.58 0.58
C LEU A 97 8.88 12.08 0.84
N SER A 98 8.82 12.90 -0.21
CA SER A 98 8.66 14.36 -0.13
C SER A 98 7.24 14.84 -0.42
N ALA A 99 6.52 14.13 -1.31
CA ALA A 99 5.11 14.36 -1.53
C ALA A 99 4.35 13.62 -0.44
N MET A 100 4.06 14.36 0.63
CA MET A 100 2.96 14.00 1.51
C MET A 100 1.70 14.05 0.65
N ALA A 101 1.36 12.94 0.00
CA ALA A 101 0.13 12.82 -0.76
C ALA A 101 -1.02 13.28 0.14
N GLU A 102 -1.79 14.25 -0.36
CA GLU A 102 -3.06 14.60 0.26
C GLU A 102 -3.94 13.35 0.17
N ALA A 103 -4.43 12.87 1.30
CA ALA A 103 -5.46 11.84 1.28
C ALA A 103 -6.80 12.56 1.12
N VAL A 104 -7.66 11.99 0.27
CA VAL A 104 -9.01 12.49 0.00
C VAL A 104 -9.93 12.21 1.18
#